data_AF-A0A956X5Z0-F1
#
_entry.id   AF-A0A956X5Z0-F1
#
_cell.length_a   1.000
_cell.length_b   1.000
_cell.length_c   1.000
_cell.angle_alpha   90.00
_cell.angle_beta   90.00
_cell.angle_gamma   90.00
#
_symmetry.space_group_name_H-M   'P 1'
#
loop_
_entity.id
_entity.type
_entity.pdbx_description
1 polymer ?
#
loop_
_entity_poly.entity_id
_entity_poly.type
_entity_poly.pdbx_seq_one_letter_code
_entity_poly.pdbx_strand_id
1 'polypeptide(L)'
;MTKLKSPLALWSLFLGGVVLMVAFMWPQPANAQCGSSASSCKNCHEIQAEYPVNNDGTSWHQAHAFGDFCEFCHAGNVQATDETTAHTGMEAPLDNIEASCGNCHAADLNERAGVYATALGVEIGSGGPGDTDHDADDSGGYNAVVSNSAPASSSNSSITAATTLMVDDPNTIDYVARYNEMVLGIHPTNWGNIILIGLILVLLVGGGAYVIHHEGLLDFKFGETRSLDNEYPADIVDMLPAIAGLHPHTRRELKHILDHPEKSSKAFDLIETLMTHED
;
A
#
# COMPACT_ATOMS: atom_id res chain seq x y z
N MET A 1 -11.60 42.52 -8.65
CA MET A 1 -10.52 42.22 -9.62
C MET A 1 -9.17 42.56 -9.01
N THR A 2 -8.62 41.66 -8.20
CA THR A 2 -7.32 41.82 -7.54
C THR A 2 -6.21 41.44 -8.52
N LYS A 3 -5.35 42.41 -8.88
CA LYS A 3 -4.24 42.19 -9.81
C LYS A 3 -3.13 41.42 -9.09
N LEU A 4 -2.93 40.15 -9.44
CA LEU A 4 -1.75 39.36 -9.08
C LEU A 4 -0.51 40.04 -9.71
N LYS A 5 0.22 40.84 -8.94
CA LYS A 5 1.36 41.67 -9.43
C LYS A 5 2.73 41.17 -8.95
N SER A 6 2.79 40.07 -8.21
CA SER A 6 4.06 39.54 -7.71
C SER A 6 4.63 38.53 -8.71
N PRO A 7 5.80 38.77 -9.32
CA PRO A 7 6.49 37.76 -10.14
C PRO A 7 6.83 36.51 -9.30
N LEU A 8 6.91 36.65 -7.98
CA LEU A 8 7.11 35.54 -7.05
C LEU A 8 5.93 34.56 -7.06
N ALA A 9 4.69 35.06 -7.12
CA ALA A 9 3.48 34.22 -7.12
C ALA A 9 3.35 33.36 -8.39
N LEU A 10 3.79 33.90 -9.53
CA LEU A 10 3.87 33.17 -10.79
C LEU A 10 4.94 32.08 -10.75
N TRP A 11 6.10 32.37 -10.14
CA TRP A 11 7.15 31.37 -9.94
C TRP A 11 6.73 30.24 -8.99
N SER A 12 6.02 30.54 -7.91
CA SER A 12 5.50 29.53 -6.99
C SER A 12 4.48 28.60 -7.65
N LEU A 13 3.60 29.15 -8.50
CA LEU A 13 2.64 28.34 -9.28
C LEU A 13 3.34 27.46 -10.32
N PHE A 14 4.37 27.99 -10.98
CA PHE A 14 5.14 27.23 -11.96
C PHE A 14 5.93 26.10 -11.29
N LEU A 15 6.65 26.37 -10.20
CA LEU A 15 7.36 25.33 -9.45
C LEU A 15 6.40 24.27 -8.90
N GLY A 16 5.27 24.71 -8.34
CA GLY A 16 4.24 23.80 -7.84
C GLY A 16 3.70 22.89 -8.95
N GLY A 17 3.46 23.42 -10.14
CA GLY A 17 3.02 22.66 -11.31
C GLY A 17 4.05 21.64 -11.79
N VAL A 18 5.34 22.02 -11.81
CA VAL A 18 6.43 21.11 -12.20
C VAL A 18 6.59 19.96 -11.20
N VAL A 19 6.53 20.24 -9.89
CA VAL A 19 6.59 19.20 -8.86
C VAL A 19 5.41 18.24 -8.98
N LEU A 20 4.20 18.76 -9.22
CA LEU A 20 3.01 17.93 -9.41
C LEU A 20 3.16 17.03 -10.65
N MET A 21 3.64 17.58 -11.76
CA MET A 21 3.84 16.85 -13.01
C MET A 21 4.88 15.73 -12.85
N VAL A 22 5.99 15.99 -12.17
CA VAL A 22 7.00 14.97 -11.87
C VAL A 22 6.45 13.88 -10.95
N ALA A 23 5.61 14.23 -9.96
CA ALA A 23 4.96 13.26 -9.09
C ALA A 23 3.97 12.35 -9.86
N PHE A 24 3.23 12.88 -10.85
CA PHE A 24 2.34 12.09 -11.70
C PHE A 24 3.05 11.24 -12.75
N MET A 25 4.26 11.62 -13.16
CA MET A 25 5.10 10.84 -14.07
C MET A 25 5.97 9.81 -13.35
N TRP A 26 5.96 9.79 -12.01
CA TRP A 26 6.67 8.77 -11.25
C TRP A 26 5.93 7.44 -11.38
N PRO A 27 6.58 6.36 -11.84
CA PRO A 27 5.94 5.06 -11.97
C PRO A 27 5.38 4.64 -10.61
N GLN A 28 4.06 4.52 -10.54
CA GLN A 28 3.40 3.93 -9.39
C GLN A 28 3.57 2.41 -9.51
N PRO A 29 4.01 1.70 -8.45
CA PRO A 29 3.98 0.24 -8.47
C PRO A 29 2.54 -0.21 -8.68
N ALA A 30 2.30 -0.93 -9.77
CA ALA A 30 1.01 -1.51 -10.08
C ALA A 30 0.72 -2.62 -9.06
N ASN A 31 -0.01 -2.29 -8.00
CA ASN A 31 -0.46 -3.27 -7.02
C ASN A 31 -1.69 -4.00 -7.57
N ALA A 32 -1.48 -4.96 -8.47
CA ALA A 32 -2.44 -6.03 -8.71
C ALA A 32 -2.30 -7.09 -7.59
N GLN A 33 -2.59 -6.71 -6.34
CA GLN A 33 -2.69 -7.67 -5.25
C GLN A 33 -4.10 -8.27 -5.22
N CYS A 34 -4.32 -9.33 -6.01
CA CYS A 34 -5.44 -10.23 -5.77
C CYS A 34 -4.97 -11.38 -4.85
N GLY A 35 -5.10 -11.20 -3.53
CA GLY A 35 -5.36 -12.24 -2.51
C GLY A 35 -4.30 -13.33 -2.22
N SER A 36 -3.47 -13.69 -3.18
CA SER A 36 -2.28 -14.54 -3.05
C SER A 36 -1.23 -13.89 -3.93
N SER A 37 -0.03 -13.61 -3.41
CA SER A 37 1.06 -12.96 -4.13
C SER A 37 1.22 -13.58 -5.53
N ALA A 38 0.72 -12.91 -6.58
CA ALA A 38 0.81 -13.44 -7.93
C ALA A 38 2.29 -13.48 -8.31
N SER A 39 2.81 -14.68 -8.57
CA SER A 39 4.16 -14.91 -9.01
C SER A 39 4.40 -14.27 -10.37
N SER A 40 5.65 -13.92 -10.63
CA SER A 40 6.08 -13.55 -11.99
C SER A 40 5.79 -14.66 -13.00
N CYS A 41 5.82 -15.93 -12.57
CA CYS A 41 5.47 -17.09 -13.39
C CYS A 41 4.05 -16.96 -13.94
N LYS A 42 3.04 -16.76 -13.09
CA LYS A 42 1.64 -16.66 -13.53
C LYS A 42 1.40 -15.43 -14.39
N ASN A 43 2.10 -14.34 -14.12
CA ASN A 43 2.00 -13.13 -14.94
C ASN A 43 2.47 -13.35 -16.39
N CYS A 44 3.59 -14.04 -16.62
CA CYS A 44 4.05 -14.33 -17.98
C CYS A 44 3.29 -15.50 -18.63
N HIS A 45 3.15 -16.61 -17.91
CA HIS A 45 2.59 -17.83 -18.47
C HIS A 45 1.07 -17.76 -18.69
N GLU A 46 0.32 -17.13 -17.78
CA GLU A 46 -1.14 -17.16 -17.80
C GLU A 46 -1.77 -15.84 -18.21
N ILE A 47 -1.28 -14.72 -17.68
CA ILE A 47 -1.85 -13.40 -17.99
C ILE A 47 -1.38 -12.90 -19.36
N GLN A 48 -0.09 -13.01 -19.64
CA GLN A 48 0.48 -12.68 -20.96
C GLN A 48 0.35 -13.85 -21.95
N ALA A 49 -0.05 -15.04 -21.47
CA ALA A 49 -0.31 -16.23 -22.27
C ALA A 49 0.88 -16.67 -23.12
N GLU A 50 2.11 -16.48 -22.63
CA GLU A 50 3.32 -16.93 -23.35
C GLU A 50 3.42 -18.46 -23.39
N TYR A 51 3.05 -19.11 -22.28
CA TYR A 51 2.94 -20.57 -22.21
C TYR A 51 1.91 -20.95 -21.13
N PRO A 52 0.60 -20.86 -21.45
CA PRO A 52 -0.47 -21.05 -20.49
C PRO A 52 -0.67 -22.54 -20.20
N VAL A 53 -0.54 -22.92 -18.93
CA VAL A 53 -0.67 -24.31 -18.45
C VAL A 53 -1.92 -24.53 -17.62
N ASN A 54 -2.58 -23.49 -17.08
CA ASN A 54 -3.81 -23.67 -16.30
C ASN A 54 -4.93 -24.38 -17.07
N ASN A 55 -4.90 -24.31 -18.40
CA ASN A 55 -5.89 -24.89 -19.30
C ASN A 55 -5.26 -25.84 -20.34
N ASP A 56 -4.08 -26.41 -20.04
CA ASP A 56 -3.37 -27.32 -20.95
C ASP A 56 -4.07 -28.69 -21.14
N GLY A 57 -5.22 -28.90 -20.50
CA GLY A 57 -5.97 -30.15 -20.53
C GLY A 57 -5.41 -31.23 -19.59
N THR A 58 -4.34 -30.93 -18.84
CA THR A 58 -3.85 -31.81 -17.79
C THR A 58 -4.61 -31.55 -16.49
N SER A 59 -4.98 -32.64 -15.81
CA SER A 59 -5.61 -32.53 -14.48
C SER A 59 -4.63 -32.07 -13.40
N TRP A 60 -3.32 -32.14 -13.66
CA TRP A 60 -2.27 -31.74 -12.72
C TRP A 60 -2.22 -30.23 -12.50
N HIS A 61 -2.02 -29.45 -13.58
CA HIS A 61 -1.94 -27.99 -13.48
C HIS A 61 -3.26 -27.39 -13.00
N GLN A 62 -4.40 -27.91 -13.46
CA GLN A 62 -5.72 -27.46 -12.97
C GLN A 62 -5.89 -27.68 -11.46
N ALA A 63 -5.37 -28.79 -10.93
CA ALA A 63 -5.49 -29.12 -9.51
C ALA A 63 -4.60 -28.27 -8.60
N HIS A 64 -3.52 -27.67 -9.10
CA HIS A 64 -2.52 -26.98 -8.27
C HIS A 64 -2.29 -25.51 -8.63
N ALA A 65 -2.73 -25.05 -9.79
CA ALA A 65 -2.51 -23.67 -10.23
C ALA A 65 -3.51 -22.65 -9.66
N PHE A 66 -4.49 -23.11 -8.87
CA PHE A 66 -5.43 -22.23 -8.15
C PHE A 66 -4.73 -21.31 -7.14
N GLY A 67 -3.59 -21.74 -6.59
CA GLY A 67 -2.86 -21.03 -5.54
C GLY A 67 -1.55 -20.40 -5.98
N ASP A 68 -1.26 -20.39 -7.28
CA ASP A 68 0.02 -19.89 -7.83
C ASP A 68 1.26 -20.62 -7.26
N PHE A 69 1.21 -21.94 -7.34
CA PHE A 69 2.18 -22.84 -6.72
C PHE A 69 3.25 -23.35 -7.70
N CYS A 70 3.52 -22.60 -8.76
CA CYS A 70 4.44 -23.01 -9.82
C CYS A 70 5.83 -23.35 -9.25
N GLU A 71 6.35 -22.56 -8.32
CA GLU A 71 7.68 -22.78 -7.72
C GLU A 71 7.80 -24.03 -6.88
N PHE A 72 6.69 -24.51 -6.30
CA PHE A 72 6.77 -25.72 -5.50
C PHE A 72 7.08 -26.92 -6.39
N CYS A 73 6.64 -26.90 -7.65
CA CYS A 73 6.93 -27.99 -8.59
C CYS A 73 8.16 -27.70 -9.45
N HIS A 74 8.30 -26.47 -9.92
CA HIS A 74 9.32 -26.10 -10.90
C HIS A 74 10.53 -25.39 -10.30
N ALA A 75 10.55 -25.13 -8.99
CA ALA A 75 11.50 -24.22 -8.35
C ALA A 75 11.53 -22.85 -9.03
N GLY A 76 12.71 -22.22 -9.11
CA GLY A 76 12.86 -20.87 -9.68
C GLY A 76 12.55 -19.73 -8.70
N ASN A 77 12.53 -18.51 -9.22
CA ASN A 77 12.32 -17.29 -8.44
C ASN A 77 11.04 -16.57 -8.86
N VAL A 78 9.98 -16.77 -8.09
CA VAL A 78 8.64 -16.18 -8.29
C VAL A 78 8.58 -14.66 -8.15
N GLN A 79 9.64 -14.03 -7.67
CA GLN A 79 9.70 -12.57 -7.48
C GLN A 79 10.50 -11.88 -8.59
N ALA A 80 11.28 -12.62 -9.38
CA ALA A 80 12.07 -12.04 -10.47
C ALA A 80 11.17 -11.64 -11.64
N THR A 81 11.35 -10.42 -12.14
CA THR A 81 10.57 -9.89 -13.27
C THR A 81 11.20 -10.17 -14.64
N ASP A 82 12.46 -10.59 -14.67
CA ASP A 82 13.13 -11.05 -15.87
C ASP A 82 13.13 -12.58 -15.96
N GLU A 83 12.94 -13.09 -17.18
CA GLU A 83 12.81 -14.53 -17.46
C GLU A 83 14.02 -15.33 -16.98
N THR A 84 15.24 -14.84 -17.25
CA THR A 84 16.47 -15.58 -16.92
C THR A 84 16.63 -15.77 -15.42
N THR A 85 16.39 -14.72 -14.62
CA THR A 85 16.47 -14.82 -13.16
C THR A 85 15.30 -15.60 -12.59
N ALA A 86 14.09 -15.47 -13.17
CA ALA A 86 12.94 -16.26 -12.76
C ALA A 86 13.16 -17.77 -12.98
N HIS A 87 13.83 -18.14 -14.07
CA HIS A 87 14.11 -19.54 -14.42
C HIS A 87 15.40 -20.09 -13.80
N THR A 88 16.15 -19.29 -13.04
CA THR A 88 17.39 -19.75 -12.41
C THR A 88 17.09 -20.80 -11.35
N GLY A 89 17.66 -22.00 -11.53
CA GLY A 89 17.49 -23.12 -10.60
C GLY A 89 16.14 -23.83 -10.73
N MET A 90 15.44 -23.67 -11.87
CA MET A 90 14.27 -24.48 -12.15
C MET A 90 14.64 -25.96 -12.29
N GLU A 91 13.73 -26.81 -11.83
CA GLU A 91 13.82 -28.27 -11.95
C GLU A 91 12.55 -28.82 -12.60
N ALA A 92 12.62 -30.05 -13.14
CA ALA A 92 11.41 -30.68 -13.64
C ALA A 92 10.58 -31.21 -12.45
N PRO A 93 9.23 -31.12 -12.49
CA PRO A 93 8.35 -31.39 -11.34
C PRO A 93 8.45 -32.76 -10.67
N LEU A 94 9.03 -33.73 -11.35
CA LEU A 94 9.12 -35.12 -10.88
C LEU A 94 10.55 -35.56 -10.58
N ASP A 95 11.50 -34.64 -10.71
CA ASP A 95 12.91 -34.89 -10.41
C ASP A 95 13.12 -35.00 -8.90
N ASN A 96 12.40 -34.20 -8.11
CA ASN A 96 12.47 -34.19 -6.66
C ASN A 96 11.09 -34.15 -6.00
N ILE A 97 10.37 -35.26 -6.09
CA ILE A 97 8.98 -35.37 -5.60
C ILE A 97 8.87 -35.02 -4.10
N GLU A 98 9.87 -35.33 -3.28
CA GLU A 98 9.88 -34.96 -1.86
C GLU A 98 9.89 -33.44 -1.68
N ALA A 99 10.77 -32.72 -2.40
CA ALA A 99 10.77 -31.26 -2.35
C ALA A 99 9.49 -30.67 -2.95
N SER A 100 9.01 -31.26 -4.05
CA SER A 100 7.88 -30.70 -4.80
C SER A 100 6.51 -30.94 -4.16
N CYS A 101 6.35 -32.07 -3.47
CA CYS A 101 5.06 -32.50 -2.94
C CYS A 101 5.06 -32.64 -1.41
N GLY A 102 6.21 -32.92 -0.79
CA GLY A 102 6.31 -33.35 0.62
C GLY A 102 5.80 -32.32 1.62
N ASN A 103 5.92 -31.04 1.29
CA ASN A 103 5.44 -29.95 2.16
C ASN A 103 3.91 -29.95 2.36
N CYS A 104 3.15 -30.47 1.40
CA CYS A 104 1.69 -30.56 1.50
C CYS A 104 1.19 -32.01 1.63
N HIS A 105 1.95 -32.96 1.11
CA HIS A 105 1.57 -34.37 0.96
C HIS A 105 2.52 -35.33 1.69
N ALA A 106 3.03 -34.96 2.87
CA ALA A 106 3.95 -35.81 3.63
C ALA A 106 3.42 -37.23 3.93
N ALA A 107 2.11 -37.40 4.07
CA ALA A 107 1.49 -38.68 4.43
C ALA A 107 1.14 -39.56 3.22
N ASP A 108 0.93 -38.96 2.05
CA ASP A 108 0.42 -39.63 0.84
C ASP A 108 1.21 -39.30 -0.44
N LEU A 109 2.44 -38.81 -0.28
CA LEU A 109 3.35 -38.36 -1.35
C LEU A 109 3.45 -39.37 -2.50
N ASN A 110 3.88 -40.59 -2.19
CA ASN A 110 4.13 -41.62 -3.20
C ASN A 110 2.85 -42.10 -3.89
N GLU A 111 1.73 -42.16 -3.16
CA GLU A 111 0.44 -42.55 -3.73
C GLU A 111 -0.05 -41.51 -4.74
N ARG A 112 0.02 -40.22 -4.37
CA ARG A 112 -0.39 -39.13 -5.26
C ARG A 112 0.55 -38.94 -6.44
N ALA A 113 1.86 -38.93 -6.19
CA ALA A 113 2.86 -38.82 -7.25
C ALA A 113 2.74 -39.95 -8.27
N GLY A 114 2.43 -41.18 -7.82
CA GLY A 114 2.23 -42.34 -8.69
C GLY A 114 1.10 -42.17 -9.72
N VAL A 115 0.02 -41.46 -9.35
CA VAL A 115 -1.08 -41.16 -10.28
C VAL A 115 -0.58 -40.29 -11.44
N TYR A 116 0.24 -39.28 -11.14
CA TYR A 116 0.75 -38.36 -12.16
C TYR A 116 1.88 -38.96 -12.99
N ALA A 117 2.78 -39.72 -12.35
CA ALA A 117 3.81 -40.49 -13.05
C ALA A 117 3.19 -41.45 -14.08
N THR A 118 2.12 -42.15 -13.71
CA THR A 118 1.37 -43.03 -14.62
C THR A 118 0.71 -42.26 -15.76
N ALA A 119 0.07 -41.13 -15.45
CA ALA A 119 -0.60 -40.31 -16.47
C ALA A 119 0.39 -39.70 -17.48
N LEU A 120 1.59 -39.37 -17.03
CA LEU A 120 2.65 -38.74 -17.83
C LEU A 120 3.57 -39.77 -18.50
N GLY A 121 3.47 -41.06 -18.15
CA GLY A 121 4.33 -42.11 -18.70
C GLY A 121 5.79 -41.99 -18.27
N VAL A 122 6.05 -41.39 -17.10
CA VAL A 122 7.40 -41.18 -16.54
C VAL A 122 7.57 -41.98 -15.25
N GLU A 123 8.78 -42.46 -15.01
CA GLU A 123 9.12 -43.07 -13.72
C GLU A 123 9.47 -41.97 -12.69
N ILE A 124 9.09 -42.21 -11.43
CA ILE A 124 9.37 -41.30 -10.32
C ILE A 124 10.88 -41.30 -10.03
N GLY A 125 11.50 -40.12 -10.04
CA GLY A 125 12.95 -39.97 -9.80
C GLY A 125 13.83 -40.20 -11.03
N SER A 126 13.24 -40.26 -12.23
CA SER A 126 13.95 -40.44 -13.51
C SER A 126 14.41 -39.13 -14.16
N GLY A 127 14.39 -38.03 -13.40
CA GLY A 127 14.85 -36.71 -13.80
C GLY A 127 16.31 -36.64 -14.16
N GLY A 128 16.68 -37.15 -15.33
CA GLY A 128 17.91 -36.79 -16.01
C GLY A 128 17.71 -35.47 -16.77
N PRO A 129 18.78 -34.67 -16.97
CA PRO A 129 18.68 -33.45 -17.75
C PRO A 129 18.17 -33.79 -19.14
N GLY A 130 16.99 -33.27 -19.48
CA GLY A 130 16.40 -33.43 -20.80
C GLY A 130 17.27 -32.73 -21.83
N ASP A 131 18.09 -33.53 -22.51
CA ASP A 131 18.68 -33.21 -23.79
C ASP A 131 17.51 -33.04 -24.78
N THR A 132 17.40 -31.86 -25.37
CA THR A 132 16.50 -31.62 -26.48
C THR A 132 17.08 -32.30 -27.71
N ASP A 133 16.59 -33.49 -28.03
CA ASP A 133 16.55 -33.93 -29.43
C ASP A 133 15.28 -34.74 -29.66
N HIS A 134 14.33 -34.09 -30.33
CA HIS A 134 13.32 -34.77 -31.13
C HIS A 134 14.05 -35.35 -32.34
N ASP A 135 14.23 -36.67 -32.37
CA ASP A 135 14.20 -37.39 -33.64
C ASP A 135 13.75 -38.83 -33.46
N ALA A 136 13.03 -39.28 -34.48
CA ALA A 136 12.25 -40.49 -34.52
C ALA A 136 13.10 -41.76 -34.69
N ASP A 137 12.46 -42.87 -34.32
CA ASP A 137 12.62 -44.21 -34.88
C ASP A 137 13.60 -45.18 -34.19
N ASP A 138 13.14 -46.44 -34.22
CA ASP A 138 13.84 -47.71 -34.09
C ASP A 138 13.99 -48.41 -32.73
N SER A 139 13.08 -49.36 -32.54
CA SER A 139 13.26 -50.75 -32.09
C SER A 139 14.59 -51.18 -31.45
N GLY A 140 14.51 -51.75 -30.24
CA GLY A 140 15.51 -52.71 -29.78
C GLY A 140 15.50 -52.97 -28.26
N GLY A 141 15.50 -54.26 -27.86
CA GLY A 141 15.84 -54.71 -26.50
C GLY A 141 17.21 -54.16 -26.05
N TYR A 142 17.63 -54.24 -24.79
CA TYR A 142 17.78 -55.43 -23.95
C TYR A 142 17.95 -55.04 -22.47
N ASN A 143 17.49 -55.93 -21.59
CA ASN A 143 17.96 -56.31 -20.24
C ASN A 143 18.58 -55.31 -19.24
N ALA A 144 18.00 -55.40 -18.04
CA ALA A 144 18.41 -54.85 -16.76
C ALA A 144 19.85 -55.16 -16.33
N VAL A 145 20.45 -54.21 -15.58
CA VAL A 145 21.46 -54.51 -14.55
C VAL A 145 21.19 -53.63 -13.32
N VAL A 146 20.78 -54.30 -12.24
CA VAL A 146 20.75 -53.81 -10.87
C VAL A 146 22.18 -53.62 -10.37
N SER A 147 22.50 -52.51 -9.71
CA SER A 147 23.67 -52.41 -8.85
C SER A 147 23.44 -51.45 -7.68
N ASN A 148 23.08 -52.04 -6.54
CA ASN A 148 23.23 -51.44 -5.21
C ASN A 148 24.72 -51.24 -4.91
N SER A 149 25.13 -50.03 -4.52
CA SER A 149 26.31 -49.80 -3.68
C SER A 149 26.27 -48.41 -3.03
N ALA A 150 25.99 -48.37 -1.74
CA ALA A 150 26.45 -47.37 -0.77
C ALA A 150 27.42 -48.12 0.19
N PRO A 151 28.41 -47.49 0.87
CA PRO A 151 28.19 -46.30 1.70
C PRO A 151 29.31 -45.23 1.77
N ALA A 152 28.88 -44.05 2.25
CA ALA A 152 29.54 -43.04 3.09
C ALA A 152 30.96 -42.51 2.77
N SER A 153 31.05 -41.18 2.61
CA SER A 153 32.09 -40.38 3.27
C SER A 153 31.64 -38.93 3.45
N SER A 154 31.72 -38.48 4.70
CA SER A 154 31.51 -37.11 5.16
C SER A 154 32.65 -36.20 4.69
N SER A 155 32.31 -35.05 4.15
CA SER A 155 33.22 -33.89 4.04
C SER A 155 32.48 -32.63 4.48
N ASN A 156 32.66 -32.30 5.75
CA ASN A 156 32.44 -30.96 6.28
C ASN A 156 33.55 -30.02 5.79
N SER A 157 33.13 -28.77 5.55
CA SER A 157 33.93 -27.55 5.32
C SER A 157 34.36 -27.38 3.86
N SER A 158 34.06 -26.29 3.18
CA SER A 158 33.85 -24.91 3.63
C SER A 158 33.26 -24.10 2.47
N ILE A 159 32.00 -23.69 2.59
CA ILE A 159 31.41 -22.70 1.66
C ILE A 159 31.80 -21.32 2.19
N THR A 160 32.99 -20.87 1.80
CA THR A 160 33.35 -19.47 1.83
C THR A 160 32.96 -18.87 0.48
N ALA A 161 31.68 -18.62 0.31
CA ALA A 161 31.17 -17.72 -0.72
C ALA A 161 30.03 -16.97 -0.06
N ALA A 162 30.37 -15.84 0.55
CA ALA A 162 29.40 -14.79 0.79
C ALA A 162 28.94 -14.30 -0.60
N THR A 163 27.96 -14.99 -1.17
CA THR A 163 27.06 -14.38 -2.15
C THR A 163 26.37 -13.27 -1.38
N THR A 164 26.94 -12.07 -1.45
CA THR A 164 26.25 -10.87 -1.02
C THR A 164 25.08 -10.73 -1.99
N LEU A 165 23.92 -11.29 -1.61
CA LEU A 165 22.64 -10.93 -2.19
C LEU A 165 22.59 -9.41 -2.10
N MET A 166 22.49 -8.73 -3.24
CA MET A 166 22.23 -7.30 -3.24
C MET A 166 20.78 -7.10 -2.79
N VAL A 167 20.61 -6.94 -1.48
CA VAL A 167 19.34 -6.64 -0.78
C VAL A 167 19.00 -5.16 -0.95
N ASP A 168 19.01 -4.67 -2.19
CA ASP A 168 18.63 -3.29 -2.54
C ASP A 168 17.85 -3.27 -3.86
N ASP A 169 17.18 -4.37 -4.22
CA ASP A 169 16.20 -4.40 -5.29
C ASP A 169 14.80 -4.07 -4.70
N PRO A 170 14.14 -2.98 -5.14
CA PRO A 170 12.82 -2.58 -4.63
C PRO A 170 11.70 -3.59 -4.92
N ASN A 171 11.95 -4.61 -5.75
CA ASN A 171 11.02 -5.70 -6.06
C ASN A 171 11.35 -7.02 -5.33
N THR A 172 12.44 -7.07 -4.55
CA THR A 172 12.76 -8.26 -3.77
C THR A 172 12.20 -8.14 -2.36
N ILE A 173 11.28 -9.04 -2.00
CA ILE A 173 10.82 -9.16 -0.61
C ILE A 173 11.91 -9.86 0.19
N ASP A 174 12.60 -9.10 1.05
CA ASP A 174 13.54 -9.65 2.02
C ASP A 174 12.76 -10.38 3.13
N TYR A 175 12.62 -11.70 2.96
CA TYR A 175 11.97 -12.57 3.93
C TYR A 175 12.66 -12.57 5.30
N VAL A 176 13.96 -12.30 5.37
CA VAL A 176 14.70 -12.19 6.63
C VAL A 176 14.34 -10.89 7.34
N ALA A 177 14.30 -9.77 6.63
CA ALA A 177 13.82 -8.50 7.19
C ALA A 177 12.36 -8.62 7.67
N ARG A 178 11.49 -9.30 6.89
CA ARG A 178 10.08 -9.51 7.26
C ARG A 178 9.92 -10.41 8.49
N TYR A 179 10.74 -11.45 8.61
CA TYR A 179 10.78 -12.30 9.80
C TYR A 179 11.26 -11.53 11.04
N ASN A 180 12.33 -10.74 10.89
CA ASN A 180 12.87 -9.90 11.96
C ASN A 180 11.83 -8.89 12.47
N GLU A 181 11.03 -8.31 11.57
CA GLU A 181 9.96 -7.39 11.95
C GLU A 181 8.79 -8.12 12.66
N MET A 182 8.24 -9.18 12.07
CA MET A 182 7.01 -9.81 12.57
C MET A 182 7.23 -10.70 13.79
N VAL A 183 8.36 -11.40 13.87
CA VAL A 183 8.62 -12.40 14.91
C VAL A 183 9.54 -11.85 15.99
N LEU A 184 10.57 -11.09 15.61
CA LEU A 184 11.55 -10.56 16.56
C LEU A 184 11.27 -9.12 16.98
N GLY A 185 10.32 -8.42 16.32
CA GLY A 185 10.00 -7.02 16.62
C GLY A 185 11.11 -6.03 16.27
N ILE A 186 12.07 -6.44 15.43
CA ILE A 186 13.20 -5.61 15.01
C ILE A 186 12.77 -4.86 13.74
N HIS A 187 12.37 -3.61 13.90
CA HIS A 187 12.00 -2.77 12.76
C HIS A 187 13.24 -2.14 12.13
N PRO A 188 13.45 -2.28 10.81
CA PRO A 188 14.53 -1.59 10.12
C PRO A 188 14.28 -0.08 10.15
N THR A 189 15.29 0.69 10.55
CA THR A 189 15.19 2.14 10.62
C THR A 189 15.06 2.73 9.21
N ASN A 190 13.85 3.14 8.83
CA ASN A 190 13.63 3.83 7.57
C ASN A 190 14.24 5.25 7.64
N TRP A 191 15.44 5.39 7.08
CA TRP A 191 16.16 6.67 7.02
C TRP A 191 15.37 7.77 6.31
N GLY A 192 14.53 7.41 5.34
CA GLY A 192 13.60 8.34 4.69
C GLY A 192 12.60 8.96 5.66
N ASN A 193 12.01 8.16 6.56
CA ASN A 193 11.13 8.66 7.62
C ASN A 193 11.88 9.55 8.62
N ILE A 194 13.12 9.22 8.97
CA ILE A 194 13.95 10.06 9.84
C ILE A 194 14.24 11.42 9.19
N ILE A 195 14.61 11.42 7.91
CA ILE A 195 14.83 12.65 7.13
C ILE A 195 13.53 13.46 7.06
N LEU A 196 12.40 12.82 6.79
CA LEU A 196 11.10 13.48 6.73
C LEU A 196 10.70 14.13 8.07
N ILE A 197 10.85 13.40 9.18
CA ILE A 197 10.62 13.96 10.52
C ILE A 197 11.57 15.13 10.79
N GLY A 198 12.83 15.02 10.40
CA GLY A 198 13.81 16.10 10.47
C GLY A 198 13.36 17.35 9.71
N LEU A 199 12.90 17.19 8.47
CA LEU A 199 12.39 18.28 7.64
C LEU A 199 11.12 18.92 8.24
N ILE A 200 10.20 18.12 8.78
CA ILE A 200 9.00 18.62 9.47
C ILE A 200 9.39 19.45 10.69
N LEU A 201 10.32 18.97 11.51
CA LEU A 201 10.81 19.71 12.67
C LEU A 201 11.50 21.02 12.26
N VAL A 202 12.31 21.01 11.20
CA VAL A 202 12.92 22.23 10.65
C VAL A 202 11.86 23.20 10.14
N LEU A 203 10.80 22.72 9.48
CA LEU A 203 9.70 23.55 9.01
C LEU A 203 8.92 24.16 10.19
N LEU A 204 8.61 23.37 11.22
CA LEU A 204 7.86 23.84 12.39
C LEU A 204 8.68 24.83 13.22
N VAL A 205 9.95 24.53 13.49
CA VAL A 205 10.83 25.40 14.28
C VAL A 205 11.22 26.62 13.46
N GLY A 206 11.68 26.44 12.22
CA GLY A 206 12.11 27.52 11.35
C GLY A 206 10.96 28.40 10.89
N GLY A 207 9.88 27.79 10.38
CA GLY A 207 8.67 28.50 9.97
C GLY A 207 7.94 29.13 11.15
N GLY A 208 7.79 28.41 12.27
CA GLY A 208 7.19 28.95 13.49
C GLY A 208 7.98 30.12 14.09
N ALA A 209 9.30 30.00 14.19
CA ALA A 209 10.15 31.09 14.68
C ALA A 209 10.14 32.30 13.73
N TYR A 210 10.13 32.07 12.41
CA TYR A 210 10.04 33.14 11.41
C TYR A 210 8.72 33.91 11.51
N VAL A 211 7.59 33.20 11.67
CA VAL A 211 6.27 33.83 11.86
C VAL A 211 6.23 34.63 13.17
N ILE A 212 6.70 34.07 14.28
CA ILE A 212 6.74 34.78 15.57
C ILE A 212 7.61 36.04 15.48
N HIS A 213 8.75 35.97 14.78
CA HIS A 213 9.67 37.09 14.65
C HIS A 213 9.13 38.19 13.73
N HIS A 214 8.40 37.83 12.67
CA HIS A 214 8.00 38.78 11.63
C HIS A 214 6.56 39.29 11.77
N GLU A 215 5.65 38.50 12.35
CA GLU A 215 4.24 38.88 12.55
C GLU A 215 3.91 39.24 14.01
N GLY A 216 4.84 38.97 14.93
CA GLY A 216 4.55 38.98 16.37
C GLY A 216 3.63 37.81 16.74
N LEU A 217 3.59 37.46 18.03
CA LEU A 217 2.59 36.53 18.54
C LEU A 217 1.21 37.14 18.26
N LEU A 218 0.52 36.65 17.23
CA LEU A 218 -0.89 36.92 17.02
C LEU A 218 -1.60 36.52 18.31
N ASP A 219 -2.02 37.52 19.08
CA ASP A 219 -2.82 37.36 20.29
C ASP A 219 -4.19 36.86 19.85
N PHE A 220 -4.27 35.56 19.56
CA PHE A 220 -5.51 34.85 19.30
C PHE A 220 -6.28 34.79 20.62
N LYS A 221 -6.89 35.92 20.98
CA LYS A 221 -8.01 35.95 21.90
C LYS A 221 -9.16 35.19 21.23
N PHE A 222 -9.17 33.87 21.40
CA PHE A 222 -10.40 33.11 21.34
C PHE A 222 -11.38 33.86 22.25
N GLY A 223 -12.40 34.45 21.63
CA GLY A 223 -13.36 35.30 22.31
C GLY A 223 -13.81 34.61 23.59
N GLU A 224 -13.42 35.21 24.71
CA GLU A 224 -13.88 34.89 26.05
C GLU A 224 -15.38 34.63 25.96
N THR A 225 -15.79 33.37 26.14
CA THR A 225 -17.18 33.07 26.45
C THR A 225 -17.42 33.69 27.80
N ARG A 226 -17.90 34.94 27.79
CA ARG A 226 -18.29 35.67 28.98
C ARG A 226 -19.31 34.81 29.73
N SER A 227 -18.92 34.20 30.84
CA SER A 227 -19.86 33.57 31.75
C SER A 227 -20.77 34.69 32.27
N LEU A 228 -22.04 34.61 31.89
CA LEU A 228 -23.05 35.55 32.36
C LEU A 228 -23.54 35.04 33.71
N ASP A 229 -22.97 35.58 34.78
CA ASP A 229 -23.33 35.25 36.17
C ASP A 229 -24.71 35.79 36.60
N ASN A 230 -25.48 36.36 35.67
CA ASN A 230 -26.81 36.92 35.97
C ASN A 230 -27.87 36.24 35.11
N GLU A 231 -28.84 35.65 35.79
CA GLU A 231 -30.09 35.15 35.21
C GLU A 231 -30.76 36.29 34.45
N TYR A 232 -30.99 36.10 33.14
CA TYR A 232 -31.69 37.09 32.34
C TYR A 232 -33.12 37.23 32.87
N PRO A 233 -33.61 38.47 33.10
CA PRO A 233 -34.97 38.64 33.57
C PRO A 233 -35.96 38.08 32.53
N ALA A 234 -37.07 37.51 33.03
CA ALA A 234 -37.97 36.66 32.23
C ALA A 234 -38.55 37.39 31.01
N ASP A 235 -38.74 38.70 31.12
CA ASP A 235 -39.18 39.58 30.04
C ASP A 235 -38.24 39.59 28.84
N ILE A 236 -36.93 39.48 29.05
CA ILE A 236 -35.95 39.39 27.96
C ILE A 236 -36.00 38.01 27.30
N VAL A 237 -36.14 36.95 28.09
CA VAL A 237 -36.22 35.57 27.59
C VAL A 237 -37.47 35.35 26.74
N ASP A 238 -38.59 35.95 27.12
CA ASP A 238 -39.84 35.88 26.37
C ASP A 238 -39.80 36.62 25.03
N MET A 239 -38.90 37.60 24.88
CA MET A 239 -38.70 38.33 23.62
C MET A 239 -37.81 37.60 22.61
N LEU A 240 -37.01 36.60 23.03
CA LEU A 240 -36.07 35.89 22.16
C LEU A 240 -36.73 35.24 20.94
N PRO A 241 -37.87 34.53 21.06
CA PRO A 241 -38.54 33.93 19.91
C PRO A 241 -39.02 34.98 18.89
N ALA A 242 -39.51 36.12 19.38
CA ALA A 242 -39.95 37.22 18.53
C ALA A 242 -38.77 37.86 17.76
N ILE A 243 -37.64 38.06 18.43
CA ILE A 243 -36.41 38.58 17.80
C ILE A 243 -35.83 37.57 16.79
N ALA A 244 -35.88 36.27 17.10
CA ALA A 244 -35.43 35.22 16.19
C ALA A 244 -36.24 35.17 14.89
N GLY A 245 -37.55 35.46 14.97
CA GLY A 245 -38.46 35.55 13.82
C GLY A 245 -38.23 36.76 12.90
N LEU A 246 -37.49 37.79 13.35
CA LEU A 246 -37.20 38.97 12.53
C LEU A 246 -36.24 38.66 11.38
N HIS A 247 -36.35 39.38 10.26
CA HIS A 247 -35.41 39.24 9.14
C HIS A 247 -33.96 39.62 9.55
N PRO A 248 -32.94 39.03 8.91
CA PRO A 248 -31.53 39.26 9.27
C PRO A 248 -31.07 40.72 9.18
N HIS A 249 -31.70 41.53 8.33
CA HIS A 249 -31.45 42.97 8.27
C HIS A 249 -31.97 43.68 9.53
N THR A 250 -33.24 43.46 9.86
CA THR A 250 -33.92 44.04 11.02
C THR A 250 -33.25 43.68 12.34
N ARG A 251 -32.71 42.45 12.47
CA ARG A 251 -31.94 42.06 13.67
C ARG A 251 -30.64 42.87 13.82
N ARG A 252 -29.98 43.22 12.72
CA ARG A 252 -28.75 44.05 12.75
C ARG A 252 -29.07 45.49 13.11
N GLU A 253 -30.19 46.02 12.61
CA GLU A 253 -30.66 47.36 12.96
C GLU A 253 -31.08 47.43 14.43
N LEU A 254 -31.86 46.46 14.91
CA LEU A 254 -32.24 46.35 16.31
C LEU A 254 -31.01 46.28 17.22
N LYS A 255 -30.00 45.48 16.85
CA LYS A 255 -28.71 45.44 17.57
C LYS A 255 -28.05 46.82 17.60
N HIS A 256 -27.96 47.50 16.46
CA HIS A 256 -27.33 48.82 16.37
C HIS A 256 -28.04 49.89 17.20
N ILE A 257 -29.37 49.80 17.28
CA ILE A 257 -30.19 50.64 18.15
C ILE A 257 -29.86 50.31 19.61
N LEU A 258 -30.01 49.05 20.04
CA LEU A 258 -29.75 48.61 21.42
C LEU A 258 -28.32 48.87 21.91
N ASP A 259 -27.32 48.92 21.01
CA ASP A 259 -25.94 49.32 21.33
C ASP A 259 -25.83 50.80 21.79
N HIS A 260 -26.88 51.61 21.62
CA HIS A 260 -26.97 53.03 22.02
C HIS A 260 -28.21 53.30 22.88
N PRO A 261 -28.20 52.96 24.19
CA PRO A 261 -29.40 52.95 25.04
C PRO A 261 -30.06 54.33 25.19
N GLU A 262 -29.28 55.42 25.31
CA GLU A 262 -29.84 56.78 25.45
C GLU A 262 -30.52 57.33 24.19
N LYS A 263 -30.11 56.85 23.01
CA LYS A 263 -30.75 57.21 21.74
C LYS A 263 -31.95 56.32 21.46
N SER A 264 -31.87 55.06 21.90
CA SER A 264 -32.94 54.08 21.78
C SER A 264 -34.16 54.47 22.58
N SER A 265 -34.00 54.86 23.85
CA SER A 265 -35.14 55.29 24.68
C SER A 265 -35.92 56.43 24.01
N LYS A 266 -35.22 57.46 23.51
CA LYS A 266 -35.84 58.56 22.77
C LYS A 266 -36.55 58.12 21.50
N ALA A 267 -35.98 57.15 20.77
CA ALA A 267 -36.61 56.62 19.57
C ALA A 267 -37.88 55.82 19.90
N PHE A 268 -37.84 55.01 20.97
CA PHE A 268 -39.01 54.26 21.44
C PHE A 268 -40.10 55.19 21.98
N ASP A 269 -39.76 56.22 22.75
CA ASP A 269 -40.70 57.22 23.24
C ASP A 269 -41.42 57.95 22.07
N LEU A 270 -40.68 58.26 21.00
CA LEU A 270 -41.25 58.87 19.80
C LEU A 270 -42.18 57.92 19.04
N ILE A 271 -41.82 56.64 18.95
CA ILE A 271 -42.66 55.62 18.32
C ILE A 271 -43.93 55.40 19.14
N GLU A 272 -43.83 55.32 20.47
CA GLU A 272 -44.99 55.20 21.36
C GLU A 272 -45.92 56.41 21.24
N THR A 273 -45.35 57.62 21.17
CA THR A 273 -46.13 58.84 20.95
C THR A 273 -46.87 58.82 19.60
N LEU A 274 -46.25 58.28 18.54
CA LEU A 274 -46.89 58.18 17.23
C LEU A 274 -47.98 57.10 17.20
N MET A 275 -47.74 55.94 17.83
CA MET A 275 -48.68 54.83 17.86
C MET A 275 -49.90 55.10 18.75
N THR A 276 -49.75 55.90 19.80
CA THR A 276 -50.85 56.31 20.69
C THR A 276 -51.71 57.44 20.12
N HIS A 277 -51.28 58.06 19.01
CA HIS A 277 -52.01 59.10 18.29
C HIS A 277 -52.82 58.57 17.09
N GLU A 278 -52.84 57.25 16.88
CA GLU A 278 -53.52 56.58 15.76
C GLU A 278 -54.85 55.89 16.15
N ASP A 279 -55.51 56.37 17.21
CA ASP A 279 -56.92 56.07 17.56
C ASP A 279 -57.84 57.29 17.30
#